data_AF-A0A838D444-F1
#
_entry.id   AF-A0A838D444-F1
#
_cell.length_a   1.000
_cell.length_b   1.000
_cell.length_c   1.000
_cell.angle_alpha   90.00
_cell.angle_beta   90.00
_cell.angle_gamma   90.00
#
_symmetry.space_group_name_H-M   'P 1'
#
loop_
_entity.id
_entity.type
_entity.pdbx_description
1 polymer ?
#
loop_
_entity_poly.entity_id
_entity_poly.type
_entity_poly.pdbx_seq_one_letter_code
_entity_poly.pdbx_strand_id
1 'polypeptide(L)' 'MLLVVDVGNTQTHFGAFDGERLVQHWRFATVRESTA' A
#
# COMPACT_ATOMS: atom_id res chain seq x y z
N MET A 1 2.07 12.93 -8.44
CA MET A 1 2.23 11.72 -7.61
C MET A 1 0.96 11.42 -6.83
N LEU A 2 0.54 10.15 -6.82
CA LEU A 2 -0.62 9.63 -6.09
C LEU A 2 -0.17 8.43 -5.23
N LEU A 3 -0.64 8.35 -3.99
CA LEU A 3 -0.46 7.17 -3.14
C LEU A 3 -1.77 6.38 -3.11
N VAL A 4 -1.69 5.10 -3.44
CA VAL A 4 -2.81 4.16 -3.42
C VAL A 4 -2.52 3.09 -2.36
N VAL A 5 -3.55 2.72 -1.61
CA VAL A 5 -3.49 1.70 -0.58
C VAL A 5 -4.59 0.68 -0.82
N ASP A 6 -4.21 -0.59 -0.91
CA ASP A 6 -5.12 -1.73 -0.96
C ASP A 6 -4.94 -2.54 0.33
N VAL A 7 -6.01 -2.64 1.12
CA VAL A 7 -6.00 -3.28 2.44
C VAL A 7 -6.74 -4.61 2.37
N GLY A 8 -5.96 -5.69 2.26
CA GLY A 8 -6.47 -7.06 2.32
C GLY A 8 -6.46 -7.62 3.74
N ASN A 9 -7.10 -8.78 3.94
CA ASN A 9 -7.14 -9.44 5.26
C ASN A 9 -5.76 -9.91 5.75
N THR A 10 -4.87 -10.29 4.84
CA THR A 10 -3.55 -10.86 5.16
C THR A 10 -2.40 -9.94 4.79
N GLN A 11 -2.57 -9.15 3.74
CA GLN A 11 -1.55 -8.26 3.20
C GLN A 11 -2.16 -6.89 2.89
N THR A 12 -1.41 -5.85 3.18
CA THR A 12 -1.69 -4.48 2.75
C THR A 12 -0.62 -4.06 1.74
N HIS A 13 -1.08 -3.55 0.59
CA HIS A 13 -0.24 -3.10 -0.50
C HIS A 13 -0.29 -1.58 -0.61
N PHE A 14 0.89 -0.98 -0.74
CA PHE A 14 1.05 0.44 -1.01
C PHE A 14 1.66 0.61 -2.40
N GLY A 15 1.13 1.55 -3.17
CA GLY A 15 1.65 1.92 -4.48
C GLY A 15 1.76 3.43 -4.63
N ALA A 16 2.93 3.93 -5.03
CA ALA A 16 3.10 5.32 -5.44
C ALA A 16 3.11 5.41 -6.96
N PHE A 17 2.22 6.23 -7.52
CA PHE A 17 2.08 6.46 -8.95
C PHE A 17 2.55 7.87 -9.32
N ASP A 18 3.16 7.99 -10.50
CA ASP A 18 3.36 9.25 -11.19
C ASP A 18 2.61 9.21 -12.54
N GLY A 19 1.52 9.98 -12.62
CA GLY A 19 0.52 9.79 -13.67
C GLY A 19 -0.03 8.36 -13.63
N GLU A 20 0.07 7.65 -14.75
CA GLU A 20 -0.36 6.24 -14.89
C GLU A 20 0.75 5.24 -14.52
N ARG A 21 1.97 5.70 -14.23
CA ARG A 21 3.11 4.83 -13.97
C ARG A 21 3.23 4.53 -12.48
N LEU A 22 3.24 3.24 -12.12
CA LEU A 22 3.66 2.80 -10.79
C LEU A 22 5.17 2.99 -10.64
N VAL A 23 5.60 3.84 -9.71
CA VAL A 23 7.02 4.17 -9.50
C VAL A 23 7.59 3.48 -8.26
N GLN A 24 6.76 3.12 -7.28
CA GLN A 24 7.17 2.33 -6.11
C GLN A 24 6.02 1.46 -5.61
N HIS A 25 6.35 0.29 -5.04
CA HIS A 25 5.38 -0.56 -4.36
C HIS A 25 6.00 -1.23 -3.12
N TRP A 26 5.18 -1.40 -2.09
CA TRP A 26 5.53 -2.14 -0.88
C TRP A 26 4.39 -3.06 -0.46
N ARG A 27 4.73 -4.11 0.29
CA ARG A 27 3.78 -5.04 0.89
C ARG A 27 4.11 -5.25 2.36
N PHE A 28 3.06 -5.33 3.17
CA PHE A 28 3.15 -5.57 4.60
C PHE A 28 2.08 -6.59 5.00
N ALA A 29 2.33 -7.34 6.07
CA ALA A 29 1.26 -8.09 6.69
C ALA A 29 0.19 -7.14 7.24
N THR A 30 -1.08 -7.46 7.03
CA THR A 30 -2.18 -6.70 7.65
C THR A 30 -2.27 -7.08 9.12
N VAL A 31 -2.03 -6.11 9.99
CA VAL A 31 -2.18 -6.27 11.45
C VAL A 31 -3.30 -5.36 11.90
N ARG A 32 -4.43 -5.95 12.33
CA ARG A 32 -5.67 -5.21 12.65
C ARG A 32 -5.50 -4.15 13.73
N GLU A 33 -4.59 -4.40 14.67
CA GLU A 33 -4.35 -3.53 15.82
C GLU A 33 -3.05 -2.72 15.67
N SER A 34 -2.56 -2.55 14.44
CA SER A 34 -1.34 -1.77 14.19
C SER A 34 -1.60 -0.28 14.42
N THR A 35 -1.22 0.20 15.59
CA THR A 35 -1.05 1.61 15.93
C THR A 35 0.40 1.87 16.33
N ALA A 36 0.88 3.10 16.12
CA ALA A 36 2.22 3.53 16.53
C ALA A 36 2.13 4.41 17.78
#